data_AF-A0A9W4JS69-F1
#
_entry.id   AF-A0A9W4JS69-F1
#
_cell.length_a   1.000
_cell.length_b   1.000
_cell.length_c   1.000
_cell.angle_alpha   90.00
_cell.angle_beta   90.00
_cell.angle_gamma   90.00
#
_symmetry.space_group_name_H-M   'P 1'
#
loop_
_entity.id
_entity.type
_entity.pdbx_description
1 polymer ?
#
loop_
_entity_poly.entity_id
_entity_poly.type
_entity_poly.pdbx_seq_one_letter_code
_entity_poly.pdbx_strand_id
1 'polypeptide(L)'
;MQDIRLTAMLMACLTLFPSSATAFWRLPCRGRSGTARLDPIVDPGKVSGHTHVVHGSGSFGMSSDQASLQESDCTSCAVTQDKSAYWTPALYFMHTNGSAEMVEEVGGMLAYYLLYGENITAFPQNFRMLAGDPFQRNFTWPVPDPPKSAWTGAQASQAALRQKALGFNCLNYQGTAEASLNRHFLPNKTYLDEHCTDGVRFELMFPSCWNGKDTDSDDHASHVAYPSLVMDGTCPEGYETRLVSLFYETIWNTYAFKDVDGYFALANGDPTGYGYHGDFMQAWDEGVLQEAIETCTSETGIVDECEIFDIQTQDKQQQCEFEMPSALKHENVFMHPEGLPGGMTIEWGPAYAMMDMGSGNSGHSGHHSGHHSSPTTTAPGLIPTLSLPAIPTLSLGGGISIDTGNLLDNLHAVNTAADTETTTAAPTTTFTSTSTPSPTPTPVTSTIIDPITEEIVYLQRDIVVLVDGQGTPISTSTGSARTVSSATTTVTETSTSVSYVKKDTVPEPVEEEKHSRHARRHLHHRHGHTHNNI
;
A
#
# COMPACT_ATOMS: atom_id res chain seq x y z
N MET A 1 38.36 34.19 -34.32
CA MET A 1 36.94 34.47 -34.03
C MET A 1 36.21 34.43 -35.35
N GLN A 2 35.01 33.81 -35.39
CA GLN A 2 34.20 33.57 -36.60
C GLN A 2 34.86 32.60 -37.62
N ASP A 3 34.18 31.62 -38.23
CA ASP A 3 32.79 31.16 -38.05
C ASP A 3 32.63 29.64 -38.22
N ILE A 4 31.54 29.11 -37.66
CA ILE A 4 31.11 27.71 -37.69
C ILE A 4 30.11 27.50 -38.83
N ARG A 5 30.21 26.40 -39.61
CA ARG A 5 29.04 25.58 -40.07
C ARG A 5 29.42 24.40 -40.98
N LEU A 6 28.55 23.36 -40.92
CA LEU A 6 28.54 22.08 -41.67
C LEU A 6 29.73 21.14 -41.35
N THR A 7 29.56 19.84 -41.11
CA THR A 7 28.43 18.94 -41.43
C THR A 7 28.36 17.77 -40.45
N ALA A 8 27.19 17.42 -39.92
CA ALA A 8 26.80 16.06 -39.50
C ALA A 8 25.31 16.03 -39.11
N MET A 9 24.43 15.73 -40.06
CA MET A 9 23.11 15.21 -39.71
C MET A 9 23.31 13.79 -39.18
N LEU A 10 23.24 13.58 -37.86
CA LEU A 10 22.92 12.26 -37.33
C LEU A 10 21.46 12.24 -36.88
N MET A 11 20.76 11.27 -37.43
CA MET A 11 19.32 11.06 -37.30
C MET A 11 19.01 10.61 -35.88
N ALA A 12 18.63 11.53 -35.00
CA ALA A 12 18.11 11.20 -33.69
C ALA A 12 16.67 10.66 -33.85
N CYS A 13 16.54 9.35 -34.04
CA CYS A 13 15.30 8.66 -33.69
C CYS A 13 15.12 8.83 -32.18
N LEU A 14 14.33 9.84 -31.80
CA LEU A 14 13.83 9.98 -30.45
C LEU A 14 12.84 8.82 -30.26
N THR A 15 13.31 7.71 -29.71
CA THR A 15 12.43 6.63 -29.29
C THR A 15 11.53 7.20 -28.21
N LEU A 16 10.26 7.38 -28.56
CA LEU A 16 9.17 7.46 -27.59
C LEU A 16 9.19 6.15 -26.81
N PHE A 17 9.96 6.12 -25.72
CA PHE A 17 9.63 5.26 -24.61
C PHE A 17 8.25 5.73 -24.15
N PRO A 18 7.20 4.88 -24.19
CA PRO A 18 5.98 5.22 -23.51
C PRO A 18 6.36 5.41 -22.03
N SER A 19 6.21 6.63 -21.52
CA SER A 19 6.15 6.80 -20.08
C SER A 19 4.94 5.99 -19.66
N SER A 20 5.18 4.88 -18.98
CA SER A 20 4.10 4.03 -18.48
C SER A 20 3.45 4.81 -17.35
N ALA A 21 2.45 5.62 -17.71
CA ALA A 21 1.60 6.32 -16.78
C ALA A 21 1.01 5.27 -15.83
N THR A 22 1.52 5.20 -14.61
CA THR A 22 1.01 4.26 -13.61
C THR A 22 -0.29 4.82 -13.08
N ALA A 23 -1.36 4.59 -13.84
CA ALA A 23 -2.72 4.92 -13.48
C ALA A 23 -3.13 4.16 -12.21
N PHE A 24 -3.86 4.82 -11.32
CA PHE A 24 -4.36 4.22 -10.08
C PHE A 24 -5.41 5.13 -9.42
N TRP A 25 -6.06 4.61 -8.38
CA TRP A 25 -6.71 5.43 -7.37
C TRP A 25 -6.36 4.96 -5.96
N ARG A 26 -6.40 5.90 -5.02
CA ARG A 26 -6.29 5.65 -3.58
C ARG A 26 -7.68 5.73 -2.99
N LEU A 27 -8.28 4.61 -2.63
CA LEU A 27 -9.54 4.57 -1.89
C LEU A 27 -9.25 4.90 -0.42
N PRO A 28 -9.69 6.05 0.11
CA PRO A 28 -9.54 6.36 1.52
C PRO A 28 -10.64 5.66 2.31
N CYS A 29 -10.24 4.92 3.35
CA CYS A 29 -11.12 4.37 4.35
C CYS A 29 -10.89 5.11 5.67
N ARG A 30 -11.51 6.30 5.78
CA ARG A 30 -11.26 7.25 6.88
C ARG A 30 -11.86 6.85 8.23
N GLY A 31 -12.69 5.82 8.25
CA GLY A 31 -13.21 5.17 9.45
C GLY A 31 -12.81 3.70 9.51
N ARG A 32 -12.74 3.15 10.73
CA ARG A 32 -12.70 1.71 10.97
C ARG A 32 -14.13 1.20 11.09
N SER A 33 -14.51 0.19 10.32
CA SER A 33 -15.79 -0.51 10.51
C SER A 33 -15.82 -1.26 11.85
N GLY A 34 -14.65 -1.59 12.39
CA GLY A 34 -14.48 -1.96 13.78
C GLY A 34 -13.09 -2.49 14.10
N THR A 35 -12.91 -2.95 15.32
CA THR A 35 -11.70 -3.64 15.78
C THR A 35 -12.12 -4.76 16.70
N ALA A 36 -11.75 -5.99 16.37
CA ALA A 36 -12.26 -7.19 17.03
C ALA A 36 -11.41 -8.42 16.71
N ARG A 37 -11.56 -9.49 17.49
CA ARG A 37 -11.05 -10.82 17.12
C ARG A 37 -11.98 -11.52 16.15
N LEU A 38 -12.07 -10.98 14.94
CA LEU A 38 -12.92 -11.47 13.86
C LEU A 38 -12.09 -11.76 12.62
N ASP A 39 -12.35 -12.90 12.00
CA ASP A 39 -11.74 -13.32 10.75
C ASP A 39 -12.66 -14.36 10.06
N PRO A 40 -13.52 -13.93 9.12
CA PRO A 40 -14.42 -14.84 8.43
C PRO A 40 -13.74 -15.71 7.35
N ILE A 41 -12.45 -15.47 7.05
CA ILE A 41 -11.67 -16.29 6.12
C ILE A 41 -11.02 -17.44 6.89
N VAL A 42 -10.20 -17.14 7.90
CA VAL A 42 -9.41 -18.13 8.65
C VAL A 42 -10.23 -18.83 9.74
N ASP A 43 -11.11 -18.10 10.43
CA ASP A 43 -11.90 -18.59 11.58
C ASP A 43 -13.43 -18.49 11.36
N PRO A 44 -13.98 -19.01 10.24
CA PRO A 44 -15.40 -18.86 9.90
C PRO A 44 -16.32 -19.43 10.99
N GLY A 45 -17.19 -18.56 11.49
CA GLY A 45 -18.16 -18.82 12.55
C GLY A 45 -17.57 -18.82 13.96
N LYS A 46 -16.30 -18.43 14.13
CA LYS A 46 -15.56 -18.47 15.40
C LYS A 46 -14.93 -17.11 15.71
N VAL A 47 -14.46 -17.00 16.96
CA VAL A 47 -13.64 -15.87 17.38
C VAL A 47 -12.20 -16.14 16.93
N SER A 48 -11.61 -15.17 16.23
CA SER A 48 -10.25 -15.29 15.69
C SER A 48 -9.17 -15.34 16.78
N GLY A 49 -8.00 -15.86 16.42
CA GLY A 49 -6.86 -15.97 17.32
C GLY A 49 -6.29 -14.64 17.82
N HIS A 50 -6.37 -13.59 17.00
CA HIS A 50 -5.87 -12.25 17.32
C HIS A 50 -6.82 -11.15 16.86
N THR A 51 -6.51 -9.91 17.24
CA THR A 51 -7.35 -8.74 16.91
C THR A 51 -7.01 -8.18 15.55
N HIS A 52 -8.02 -8.01 14.71
CA HIS A 52 -7.94 -7.30 13.45
C HIS A 52 -8.52 -5.89 13.55
N VAL A 53 -7.96 -4.96 12.78
CA VAL A 53 -8.63 -3.71 12.41
C VAL A 53 -9.31 -3.92 11.06
N VAL A 54 -10.58 -3.54 10.98
CA VAL A 54 -11.42 -3.78 9.80
C VAL A 54 -11.87 -2.44 9.20
N HIS A 55 -11.76 -2.34 7.88
CA HIS A 55 -12.24 -1.25 7.06
C HIS A 55 -13.18 -1.80 5.98
N GLY A 56 -14.07 -0.95 5.45
CA GLY A 56 -15.05 -1.32 4.41
C GLY A 56 -16.46 -1.55 4.94
N SER A 57 -17.14 -2.61 4.50
CA SER A 57 -18.57 -2.83 4.82
C SER A 57 -18.90 -2.94 6.32
N GLY A 58 -20.05 -2.35 6.71
CA GLY A 58 -20.62 -2.44 8.05
C GLY A 58 -21.37 -3.75 8.33
N SER A 59 -21.45 -4.67 7.37
CA SER A 59 -21.98 -6.03 7.58
C SER A 59 -20.87 -7.06 7.82
N PHE A 60 -19.64 -6.61 8.10
CA PHE A 60 -18.54 -7.50 8.47
C PHE A 60 -18.83 -8.23 9.79
N GLY A 61 -18.50 -9.52 9.85
CA GLY A 61 -18.79 -10.35 11.01
C GLY A 61 -18.18 -11.74 10.92
N MET A 62 -18.58 -12.61 11.85
CA MET A 62 -17.99 -13.95 12.07
C MET A 62 -18.05 -14.88 10.84
N SER A 63 -18.92 -14.62 9.88
CA SER A 63 -19.17 -15.52 8.73
C SER A 63 -19.53 -14.74 7.47
N SER A 64 -18.90 -13.57 7.28
CA SER A 64 -19.13 -12.78 6.08
C SER A 64 -18.69 -13.50 4.81
N ASP A 65 -19.51 -13.35 3.79
CA ASP A 65 -19.22 -13.58 2.38
C ASP A 65 -19.55 -12.30 1.58
N GLN A 66 -19.24 -12.28 0.27
CA GLN A 66 -19.53 -11.11 -0.56
C GLN A 66 -20.99 -10.65 -0.46
N ALA A 67 -21.96 -11.57 -0.47
CA ALA A 67 -23.37 -11.23 -0.46
C ALA A 67 -23.75 -10.50 0.84
N SER A 68 -23.33 -11.04 1.99
CA SER A 68 -23.55 -10.40 3.29
C SER A 68 -22.88 -9.03 3.41
N LEU A 69 -21.70 -8.84 2.80
CA LEU A 69 -21.02 -7.54 2.78
C LEU A 69 -21.77 -6.53 1.90
N GLN A 70 -22.25 -6.94 0.73
CA GLN A 70 -23.05 -6.12 -0.19
C GLN A 70 -24.42 -5.71 0.38
N GLU A 71 -25.00 -6.50 1.29
CA GLU A 71 -26.22 -6.15 2.03
C GLU A 71 -26.03 -4.98 3.02
N SER A 72 -24.82 -4.44 3.20
CA SER A 72 -24.56 -3.34 4.14
C SER A 72 -25.02 -1.97 3.63
N ASP A 73 -25.84 -1.28 4.43
CA ASP A 73 -26.23 0.11 4.20
C ASP A 73 -25.04 1.10 4.25
N CYS A 74 -23.89 0.73 4.80
CA CYS A 74 -22.71 1.60 4.89
C CYS A 74 -21.40 0.94 4.41
N THR A 75 -20.38 1.76 4.23
CA THR A 75 -18.98 1.35 4.09
C THR A 75 -18.12 2.42 4.76
N SER A 76 -16.97 2.05 5.34
CA SER A 76 -16.03 3.01 5.94
C SER A 76 -15.06 3.64 4.91
N CYS A 77 -15.23 3.29 3.63
CA CYS A 77 -14.43 3.75 2.49
C CYS A 77 -15.15 4.80 1.63
N ALA A 78 -14.42 5.64 0.90
CA ALA A 78 -14.98 6.83 0.25
C ALA A 78 -15.97 6.53 -0.89
N VAL A 79 -15.78 5.44 -1.63
CA VAL A 79 -16.66 5.04 -2.74
C VAL A 79 -17.80 4.19 -2.19
N THR A 80 -19.06 4.63 -2.34
CA THR A 80 -20.18 3.90 -1.73
C THR A 80 -20.57 2.61 -2.44
N GLN A 81 -20.18 2.45 -3.71
CA GLN A 81 -20.31 1.21 -4.48
C GLN A 81 -19.32 0.12 -4.04
N ASP A 82 -18.43 0.42 -3.09
CA ASP A 82 -17.46 -0.53 -2.56
C ASP A 82 -17.85 -0.99 -1.14
N LYS A 83 -18.38 -2.22 -1.08
CA LYS A 83 -18.71 -2.91 0.17
C LYS A 83 -17.66 -3.97 0.52
N SER A 84 -16.49 -3.98 -0.13
CA SER A 84 -15.40 -4.91 0.20
C SER A 84 -15.01 -4.81 1.67
N ALA A 85 -14.38 -5.87 2.18
CA ALA A 85 -13.80 -5.87 3.51
C ALA A 85 -12.28 -6.00 3.44
N TYR A 86 -11.60 -5.16 4.22
CA TYR A 86 -10.15 -5.06 4.29
C TYR A 86 -9.74 -5.14 5.76
N TRP A 87 -8.89 -6.10 6.14
CA TRP A 87 -8.43 -6.17 7.51
C TRP A 87 -6.97 -6.61 7.65
N THR A 88 -6.35 -6.21 8.76
CA THR A 88 -4.95 -6.45 9.12
C THR A 88 -4.83 -6.59 10.64
N PRO A 89 -3.78 -7.25 11.17
CA PRO A 89 -3.59 -7.37 12.62
C PRO A 89 -3.30 -5.99 13.23
N ALA A 90 -3.99 -5.67 14.33
CA ALA A 90 -3.82 -4.41 15.03
C ALA A 90 -2.40 -4.25 15.62
N LEU A 91 -1.87 -3.02 15.65
CA LEU A 91 -0.64 -2.70 16.37
C LEU A 91 -0.93 -2.37 17.84
N TYR A 92 -0.16 -2.96 18.74
CA TYR A 92 -0.18 -2.69 20.18
C TYR A 92 1.15 -2.13 20.67
N PHE A 93 1.07 -1.24 21.65
CA PHE A 93 2.16 -0.92 22.55
C PHE A 93 2.06 -1.77 23.82
N MET A 94 3.13 -2.54 24.06
CA MET A 94 3.28 -3.44 25.20
C MET A 94 4.01 -2.70 26.32
N HIS A 95 3.25 -2.31 27.35
CA HIS A 95 3.77 -1.60 28.52
C HIS A 95 4.61 -2.52 29.43
N THR A 96 5.56 -1.93 30.17
CA THR A 96 6.42 -2.65 31.14
C THR A 96 5.66 -3.32 32.31
N ASN A 97 4.42 -2.94 32.56
CA ASN A 97 3.53 -3.59 33.53
C ASN A 97 2.83 -4.86 32.98
N GLY A 98 2.96 -5.15 31.69
CA GLY A 98 2.32 -6.28 31.00
C GLY A 98 1.01 -5.96 30.27
N SER A 99 0.45 -4.74 30.36
CA SER A 99 -0.75 -4.37 29.59
C SER A 99 -0.44 -4.01 28.14
N ALA A 100 -1.34 -4.40 27.22
CA ALA A 100 -1.31 -4.00 25.83
C ALA A 100 -2.28 -2.84 25.60
N GLU A 101 -1.78 -1.74 25.02
CA GLU A 101 -2.57 -0.59 24.58
C GLU A 101 -2.57 -0.57 23.05
N MET A 102 -3.74 -0.47 22.42
CA MET A 102 -3.81 -0.38 20.96
C MET A 102 -3.23 0.97 20.51
N VAL A 103 -2.33 0.95 19.52
CA VAL A 103 -1.82 2.18 18.91
C VAL A 103 -2.93 2.77 18.04
N GLU A 104 -3.10 4.09 18.02
CA GLU A 104 -4.11 4.70 17.15
C GLU A 104 -3.63 4.86 15.71
N GLU A 105 -4.55 4.65 14.77
CA GLU A 105 -4.34 4.88 13.34
C GLU A 105 -4.51 6.38 13.00
N VAL A 106 -3.64 6.90 12.13
CA VAL A 106 -3.65 8.31 11.70
C VAL A 106 -4.34 8.42 10.34
N GLY A 107 -5.64 8.76 10.37
CA GLY A 107 -6.42 9.04 9.16
C GLY A 107 -7.02 7.81 8.46
N GLY A 108 -7.02 6.67 9.14
CA GLY A 108 -7.52 5.38 8.65
C GLY A 108 -6.58 4.68 7.67
N MET A 109 -7.11 3.71 6.92
CA MET A 109 -6.39 3.01 5.87
C MET A 109 -6.57 3.70 4.50
N LEU A 110 -5.56 3.60 3.63
CA LEU A 110 -5.70 3.77 2.18
C LEU A 110 -5.60 2.40 1.51
N ALA A 111 -6.64 2.00 0.77
CA ALA A 111 -6.56 0.88 -0.17
C ALA A 111 -6.23 1.43 -1.56
N TYR A 112 -5.04 1.12 -2.06
CA TYR A 112 -4.61 1.49 -3.41
C TYR A 112 -5.04 0.40 -4.40
N TYR A 113 -5.66 0.83 -5.50
CA TYR A 113 -5.96 0.00 -6.65
C TYR A 113 -5.03 0.41 -7.80
N LEU A 114 -3.95 -0.35 -7.98
CA LEU A 114 -2.82 -0.02 -8.84
C LEU A 114 -2.93 -0.75 -10.17
N LEU A 115 -2.90 0.00 -11.29
CA LEU A 115 -3.03 -0.53 -12.64
C LEU A 115 -1.65 -0.94 -13.21
N TYR A 116 -0.98 -1.90 -12.54
CA TYR A 116 0.29 -2.45 -13.00
C TYR A 116 0.13 -3.62 -13.98
N GLY A 117 0.88 -3.56 -15.09
CA GLY A 117 0.84 -4.53 -16.18
C GLY A 117 -0.11 -4.12 -17.31
N GLU A 118 -0.54 -5.10 -18.10
CA GLU A 118 -1.47 -4.94 -19.21
C GLU A 118 -2.66 -5.90 -19.05
N ASN A 119 -3.80 -5.60 -19.69
CA ASN A 119 -5.02 -6.44 -19.68
C ASN A 119 -5.51 -6.75 -18.25
N ILE A 120 -5.55 -5.70 -17.42
CA ILE A 120 -5.88 -5.77 -16.01
C ILE A 120 -7.38 -6.04 -15.85
N THR A 121 -7.72 -6.93 -14.93
CA THR A 121 -9.10 -7.37 -14.65
C THR A 121 -9.49 -7.08 -13.21
N ALA A 122 -10.77 -6.79 -12.99
CA ALA A 122 -11.36 -6.71 -11.67
C ALA A 122 -11.33 -8.08 -10.96
N PHE A 123 -11.39 -8.06 -9.63
CA PHE A 123 -11.61 -9.27 -8.85
C PHE A 123 -12.93 -9.95 -9.26
N PRO A 124 -12.94 -11.27 -9.50
CA PRO A 124 -14.16 -11.99 -9.82
C PRO A 124 -15.14 -12.00 -8.63
N GLN A 125 -16.39 -12.36 -8.89
CA GLN A 125 -17.40 -12.53 -7.83
C GLN A 125 -17.00 -13.67 -6.88
N ASN A 126 -17.21 -13.46 -5.58
CA ASN A 126 -16.79 -14.30 -4.45
C ASN A 126 -15.26 -14.43 -4.30
N PHE A 127 -14.50 -13.45 -4.79
CA PHE A 127 -13.05 -13.41 -4.64
C PHE A 127 -12.62 -13.01 -3.23
N ARG A 128 -11.65 -13.75 -2.66
CA ARG A 128 -11.01 -13.42 -1.39
C ARG A 128 -9.60 -13.99 -1.33
N MET A 129 -8.69 -13.30 -0.66
CA MET A 129 -7.30 -13.71 -0.57
C MET A 129 -6.61 -13.22 0.71
N LEU A 130 -5.56 -13.93 1.10
CA LEU A 130 -4.61 -13.53 2.14
C LEU A 130 -3.28 -13.10 1.52
N ALA A 131 -2.64 -12.08 2.10
CA ALA A 131 -1.28 -11.67 1.80
C ALA A 131 -0.43 -11.63 3.07
N GLY A 132 0.88 -11.84 2.94
CA GLY A 132 1.80 -12.00 4.07
C GLY A 132 1.83 -13.43 4.65
N ASP A 133 2.40 -13.59 5.84
CA ASP A 133 2.46 -14.88 6.56
C ASP A 133 2.41 -14.63 8.07
N PRO A 134 1.29 -14.90 8.76
CA PRO A 134 1.10 -14.50 10.16
C PRO A 134 2.07 -15.19 11.14
N PHE A 135 2.73 -16.27 10.74
CA PHE A 135 3.68 -17.02 11.57
C PHE A 135 5.16 -16.62 11.33
N GLN A 136 5.45 -15.85 10.29
CA GLN A 136 6.83 -15.47 9.96
C GLN A 136 7.41 -14.54 11.05
N ARG A 137 8.65 -14.80 11.49
CA ARG A 137 9.39 -13.99 12.50
C ARG A 137 10.85 -13.72 12.10
N ASN A 138 11.15 -13.75 10.81
CA ASN A 138 12.49 -13.53 10.28
C ASN A 138 12.43 -13.02 8.83
N PHE A 139 13.46 -12.29 8.38
CA PHE A 139 13.67 -11.95 6.98
C PHE A 139 15.10 -12.28 6.58
N THR A 140 15.24 -13.16 5.58
CA THR A 140 16.53 -13.78 5.23
C THR A 140 17.26 -13.08 4.08
N TRP A 141 16.74 -11.96 3.59
CA TRP A 141 17.27 -11.24 2.43
C TRP A 141 17.98 -9.94 2.85
N PRO A 142 18.81 -9.33 1.97
CA PRO A 142 19.45 -8.05 2.27
C PRO A 142 18.41 -6.94 2.50
N VAL A 143 18.72 -5.99 3.37
CA VAL A 143 17.98 -4.72 3.52
C VAL A 143 19.01 -3.57 3.49
N PRO A 144 18.86 -2.53 2.65
CA PRO A 144 17.85 -2.41 1.59
C PRO A 144 18.00 -3.52 0.54
N ASP A 145 16.91 -3.74 -0.20
CA ASP A 145 16.88 -4.76 -1.23
C ASP A 145 17.92 -4.50 -2.34
N PRO A 146 18.57 -5.55 -2.87
CA PRO A 146 19.42 -5.39 -4.05
C PRO A 146 18.56 -4.95 -5.24
N PRO A 147 19.14 -4.31 -6.28
CA PRO A 147 18.40 -3.88 -7.46
C PRO A 147 17.53 -5.02 -8.02
N LYS A 148 16.27 -4.72 -8.36
CA LYS A 148 15.25 -5.68 -8.81
C LYS A 148 15.72 -6.62 -9.93
N SER A 149 16.62 -6.14 -10.81
CA SER A 149 17.25 -6.92 -11.88
C SER A 149 18.23 -8.02 -11.41
N ALA A 150 18.67 -8.00 -10.15
CA ALA A 150 19.52 -9.02 -9.55
C ALA A 150 18.72 -10.15 -8.85
N TRP A 151 17.40 -9.98 -8.68
CA TRP A 151 16.55 -10.95 -8.00
C TRP A 151 16.46 -12.24 -8.81
N THR A 152 17.11 -13.29 -8.33
CA THR A 152 17.24 -14.58 -9.03
C THR A 152 17.23 -15.74 -8.04
N GLY A 153 16.88 -16.94 -8.52
CA GLY A 153 16.82 -18.14 -7.70
C GLY A 153 15.90 -17.97 -6.48
N ALA A 154 16.42 -18.26 -5.29
CA ALA A 154 15.65 -18.18 -4.05
C ALA A 154 15.09 -16.76 -3.76
N GLN A 155 15.79 -15.68 -4.17
CA GLN A 155 15.32 -14.30 -3.95
C GLN A 155 14.09 -13.94 -4.80
N ALA A 156 13.86 -14.66 -5.91
CA ALA A 156 12.70 -14.50 -6.79
C ALA A 156 11.61 -15.56 -6.54
N SER A 157 11.73 -16.34 -5.47
CA SER A 157 10.69 -17.31 -5.09
C SER A 157 9.46 -16.61 -4.50
N GLN A 158 8.27 -17.20 -4.63
CA GLN A 158 7.04 -16.64 -4.06
C GLN A 158 7.14 -16.38 -2.55
N ALA A 159 7.82 -17.26 -1.80
CA ALA A 159 8.08 -17.05 -0.38
C ALA A 159 8.98 -15.83 -0.08
N ALA A 160 9.94 -15.51 -0.96
CA ALA A 160 10.77 -14.32 -0.88
C ALA A 160 10.00 -13.05 -1.28
N LEU A 161 9.25 -13.11 -2.38
CA LEU A 161 8.43 -11.99 -2.87
C LEU A 161 7.36 -11.60 -1.84
N ARG A 162 6.71 -12.58 -1.20
CA ARG A 162 5.76 -12.38 -0.10
C ARG A 162 6.39 -11.69 1.13
N GLN A 163 7.64 -12.00 1.48
CA GLN A 163 8.36 -11.28 2.54
C GLN A 163 8.73 -9.84 2.12
N LYS A 164 9.02 -9.63 0.82
CA LYS A 164 9.33 -8.32 0.24
C LYS A 164 8.09 -7.45 0.00
N ALA A 165 6.90 -8.03 0.13
CA ALA A 165 5.61 -7.35 0.00
C ALA A 165 5.21 -6.54 1.24
N LEU A 166 6.02 -6.56 2.30
CA LEU A 166 5.80 -5.81 3.54
C LEU A 166 6.64 -4.52 3.56
N GLY A 167 6.06 -3.42 4.02
CA GLY A 167 6.77 -2.16 4.26
C GLY A 167 6.46 -1.60 5.65
N PHE A 168 7.49 -1.08 6.31
CA PHE A 168 7.45 -0.47 7.63
C PHE A 168 8.21 0.85 7.55
N ASN A 169 7.59 1.81 6.90
CA ASN A 169 8.24 3.05 6.51
C ASN A 169 8.19 4.07 7.65
N CYS A 170 9.35 4.64 7.96
CA CYS A 170 9.52 5.60 9.03
C CYS A 170 9.01 6.97 8.56
N LEU A 171 7.98 7.54 9.21
CA LEU A 171 7.47 8.85 8.82
C LEU A 171 8.15 9.97 9.59
N ASN A 172 8.77 10.86 8.83
CA ASN A 172 9.33 12.11 9.30
C ASN A 172 9.11 13.18 8.23
N TYR A 173 8.10 14.03 8.40
CA TYR A 173 7.74 15.02 7.37
C TYR A 173 8.75 16.19 7.27
N GLN A 174 9.82 16.18 8.07
CA GLN A 174 10.96 17.10 7.95
C GLN A 174 12.20 16.43 7.32
N GLY A 175 12.15 15.13 7.04
CA GLY A 175 13.22 14.34 6.42
C GLY A 175 12.92 13.94 4.97
N THR A 176 13.79 13.10 4.41
CA THR A 176 13.53 12.43 3.13
C THR A 176 12.49 11.33 3.33
N ALA A 177 11.45 11.30 2.49
CA ALA A 177 10.45 10.23 2.52
C ALA A 177 11.08 8.88 2.10
N GLU A 178 10.61 7.79 2.72
CA GLU A 178 11.00 6.44 2.33
C GLU A 178 10.07 5.92 1.21
N ALA A 179 10.65 5.36 0.16
CA ALA A 179 9.92 4.72 -0.94
C ALA A 179 9.11 3.51 -0.45
N SER A 180 7.99 3.18 -1.07
CA SER A 180 7.15 2.05 -0.63
C SER A 180 7.92 0.73 -0.61
N LEU A 181 7.64 -0.11 0.39
CA LEU A 181 8.28 -1.39 0.68
C LEU A 181 9.80 -1.27 0.97
N ASN A 182 10.29 -0.11 1.40
CA ASN A 182 11.72 0.13 1.68
C ASN A 182 12.29 -0.71 2.83
N ARG A 183 11.44 -1.11 3.80
CA ARG A 183 11.87 -1.88 4.98
C ARG A 183 10.85 -2.96 5.33
N HIS A 184 11.28 -4.21 5.30
CA HIS A 184 10.41 -5.37 5.53
C HIS A 184 10.33 -5.81 7.01
N PHE A 185 10.58 -4.92 7.97
CA PHE A 185 10.53 -5.19 9.41
C PHE A 185 10.11 -3.95 10.21
N LEU A 186 9.37 -4.15 11.29
CA LEU A 186 9.03 -3.11 12.26
C LEU A 186 10.31 -2.67 12.99
N PRO A 187 10.76 -1.40 12.89
CA PRO A 187 11.90 -0.94 13.65
C PRO A 187 11.66 -1.05 15.16
N ASN A 188 12.72 -1.29 15.93
CA ASN A 188 12.62 -1.28 17.38
C ASN A 188 12.21 0.11 17.90
N LYS A 189 11.69 0.16 19.12
CA LYS A 189 11.17 1.40 19.72
C LYS A 189 12.17 2.55 19.70
N THR A 190 13.44 2.31 20.06
CA THR A 190 14.49 3.34 20.05
C THR A 190 14.64 3.99 18.67
N TYR A 191 14.64 3.20 17.60
CA TYR A 191 14.67 3.74 16.24
C TYR A 191 13.41 4.55 15.90
N LEU A 192 12.22 4.05 16.28
CA LEU A 192 10.96 4.77 16.07
C LEU A 192 10.94 6.11 16.81
N ASP A 193 11.38 6.15 18.07
CA ASP A 193 11.45 7.33 18.92
C ASP A 193 12.42 8.39 18.36
N GLU A 194 13.54 7.96 17.78
CA GLU A 194 14.60 8.84 17.25
C GLU A 194 14.30 9.37 15.85
N HIS A 195 13.67 8.57 14.99
CA HIS A 195 13.55 8.87 13.56
C HIS A 195 12.13 9.13 13.08
N CYS A 196 11.12 8.45 13.64
CA CYS A 196 9.77 8.36 13.06
C CYS A 196 8.80 9.30 13.77
N THR A 197 9.06 10.60 13.67
CA THR A 197 8.37 11.68 14.41
C THR A 197 6.89 11.82 14.08
N ASP A 198 6.47 11.31 12.93
CA ASP A 198 5.11 11.38 12.41
C ASP A 198 4.46 9.99 12.34
N GLY A 199 5.00 9.02 13.10
CA GLY A 199 4.53 7.64 13.19
C GLY A 199 5.24 6.69 12.22
N VAL A 200 4.69 5.48 12.08
CA VAL A 200 5.18 4.45 11.16
C VAL A 200 4.08 4.06 10.18
N ARG A 201 4.43 3.95 8.90
CA ARG A 201 3.52 3.57 7.82
C ARG A 201 3.70 2.10 7.52
N PHE A 202 2.68 1.31 7.84
CA PHE A 202 2.61 -0.10 7.50
C PHE A 202 2.05 -0.24 6.10
N GLU A 203 2.67 -1.11 5.31
CA GLU A 203 2.40 -1.29 3.91
C GLU A 203 2.36 -2.79 3.59
N LEU A 204 1.38 -3.20 2.78
CA LEU A 204 1.20 -4.58 2.35
C LEU A 204 0.77 -4.63 0.89
N MET A 205 1.60 -5.21 0.03
CA MET A 205 1.24 -5.53 -1.34
C MET A 205 0.58 -6.92 -1.40
N PHE A 206 -0.57 -7.02 -2.05
CA PHE A 206 -1.21 -8.31 -2.34
C PHE A 206 -0.66 -8.93 -3.63
N PRO A 207 -0.69 -10.27 -3.76
CA PRO A 207 -0.41 -10.92 -5.03
C PRO A 207 -1.45 -10.53 -6.09
N SER A 208 -1.01 -10.18 -7.31
CA SER A 208 -1.88 -9.71 -8.39
C SER A 208 -1.89 -10.58 -9.66
N CYS A 209 -1.20 -11.71 -9.64
CA CYS A 209 -1.24 -12.73 -10.68
C CYS A 209 -2.21 -13.83 -10.27
N TRP A 210 -3.24 -14.09 -11.07
CA TRP A 210 -4.33 -15.00 -10.76
C TRP A 210 -4.39 -16.18 -11.73
N ASN A 211 -4.77 -17.35 -11.23
CA ASN A 211 -4.87 -18.58 -12.01
C ASN A 211 -6.01 -18.61 -13.05
N GLY A 212 -6.79 -17.52 -13.16
CA GLY A 212 -7.86 -17.36 -14.14
C GLY A 212 -9.11 -18.20 -13.88
N LYS A 213 -9.23 -18.85 -12.72
CA LYS A 213 -10.27 -19.85 -12.45
C LYS A 213 -10.84 -19.82 -11.04
N ASP A 214 -10.00 -19.83 -10.00
CA ASP A 214 -10.43 -20.10 -8.62
C ASP A 214 -10.55 -18.79 -7.84
N THR A 215 -11.73 -18.49 -7.34
CA THR A 215 -12.01 -17.25 -6.58
C THR A 215 -11.47 -17.31 -5.14
N ASP A 216 -11.05 -18.49 -4.71
CA ASP A 216 -10.51 -18.81 -3.40
C ASP A 216 -9.74 -20.15 -3.48
N SER A 217 -8.93 -20.46 -2.48
CA SER A 217 -8.26 -21.76 -2.30
C SER A 217 -8.38 -22.26 -0.86
N ASP A 218 -8.12 -23.55 -0.61
CA ASP A 218 -8.22 -24.15 0.73
C ASP A 218 -7.29 -23.48 1.78
N ASP A 219 -6.25 -22.78 1.32
CA ASP A 219 -5.31 -21.99 2.12
C ASP A 219 -5.48 -20.47 1.94
N HIS A 220 -6.50 -20.05 1.19
CA HIS A 220 -6.82 -18.67 0.82
C HIS A 220 -5.69 -17.88 0.13
N ALA A 221 -4.64 -18.55 -0.36
CA ALA A 221 -3.46 -17.92 -0.95
C ALA A 221 -2.98 -18.59 -2.25
N SER A 222 -3.07 -19.92 -2.41
CA SER A 222 -2.51 -20.65 -3.56
C SER A 222 -3.21 -20.41 -4.90
N HIS A 223 -4.35 -19.72 -4.95
CA HIS A 223 -5.02 -19.36 -6.20
C HIS A 223 -4.44 -18.07 -6.84
N VAL A 224 -3.57 -17.35 -6.11
CA VAL A 224 -2.87 -16.13 -6.52
C VAL A 224 -1.35 -16.23 -6.31
N ALA A 225 -0.60 -15.39 -7.01
CA ALA A 225 0.85 -15.29 -6.93
C ALA A 225 1.34 -13.84 -7.07
N TYR A 226 2.51 -13.54 -6.52
CA TYR A 226 3.19 -12.28 -6.76
C TYR A 226 3.81 -12.26 -8.16
N PRO A 227 3.73 -11.15 -8.91
CA PRO A 227 4.56 -10.94 -10.09
C PRO A 227 6.04 -10.83 -9.69
N SER A 228 6.95 -11.01 -10.67
CA SER A 228 8.38 -11.18 -10.41
C SER A 228 9.08 -10.06 -9.63
N LEU A 229 8.50 -8.85 -9.59
CA LEU A 229 9.04 -7.67 -8.89
C LEU A 229 8.15 -7.18 -7.73
N VAL A 230 7.37 -8.09 -7.12
CA VAL A 230 6.37 -7.90 -6.06
C VAL A 230 5.14 -7.10 -6.49
N MET A 231 5.35 -5.87 -6.95
CA MET A 231 4.27 -4.96 -7.35
C MET A 231 3.91 -5.11 -8.83
N ASP A 232 4.91 -5.39 -9.66
CA ASP A 232 4.82 -5.49 -11.11
C ASP A 232 5.79 -6.57 -11.62
N GLY A 233 5.99 -6.69 -12.93
CA GLY A 233 6.81 -7.69 -13.58
C GLY A 233 5.98 -8.85 -14.11
N THR A 234 6.64 -9.91 -14.56
CA THR A 234 5.98 -11.05 -15.21
C THR A 234 5.26 -11.92 -14.17
N CYS A 235 4.04 -12.35 -14.50
CA CYS A 235 3.35 -13.38 -13.73
C CYS A 235 4.00 -14.76 -13.94
N PRO A 236 4.03 -15.62 -12.92
CA PRO A 236 4.51 -16.99 -13.08
C PRO A 236 3.56 -17.83 -13.95
N GLU A 237 4.09 -18.92 -14.51
CA GLU A 237 3.33 -19.90 -15.30
C GLU A 237 2.13 -20.44 -14.48
N GLY A 238 0.94 -20.44 -15.09
CA GLY A 238 -0.32 -20.82 -14.46
C GLY A 238 -1.03 -19.70 -13.68
N TYR A 239 -0.50 -18.47 -13.69
CA TYR A 239 -1.10 -17.28 -13.04
C TYR A 239 -1.14 -16.06 -13.98
N GLU A 240 -1.30 -16.29 -15.28
CA GLU A 240 -1.16 -15.26 -16.32
C GLU A 240 -2.25 -14.17 -16.30
N THR A 241 -3.34 -14.36 -15.56
CA THR A 241 -4.42 -13.36 -15.48
C THR A 241 -4.04 -12.24 -14.51
N ARG A 242 -3.90 -11.01 -15.00
CA ARG A 242 -3.57 -9.85 -14.16
C ARG A 242 -4.83 -9.32 -13.47
N LEU A 243 -4.86 -9.37 -12.15
CA LEU A 243 -5.83 -8.64 -11.34
C LEU A 243 -5.34 -7.20 -11.12
N VAL A 244 -6.28 -6.27 -10.87
CA VAL A 244 -5.95 -4.97 -10.28
C VAL A 244 -5.17 -5.19 -8.99
N SER A 245 -4.02 -4.53 -8.85
CA SER A 245 -3.13 -4.81 -7.74
C SER A 245 -3.57 -4.02 -6.50
N LEU A 246 -3.80 -4.74 -5.40
CA LEU A 246 -4.25 -4.16 -4.13
C LEU A 246 -3.05 -3.91 -3.20
N PHE A 247 -2.96 -2.70 -2.66
CA PHE A 247 -1.91 -2.32 -1.71
C PHE A 247 -2.53 -1.57 -0.53
N TYR A 248 -2.31 -2.06 0.69
CA TYR A 248 -2.76 -1.39 1.91
C TYR A 248 -1.68 -0.46 2.42
N GLU A 249 -2.09 0.72 2.87
CA GLU A 249 -1.25 1.67 3.60
C GLU A 249 -2.00 2.12 4.86
N THR A 250 -1.38 1.98 6.03
CA THR A 250 -1.94 2.40 7.33
C THR A 250 -0.86 3.09 8.14
N ILE A 251 -1.15 4.27 8.70
CA ILE A 251 -0.20 5.00 9.54
C ILE A 251 -0.56 4.78 11.00
N TRP A 252 0.40 4.31 11.81
CA TRP A 252 0.23 4.11 13.24
C TRP A 252 0.99 5.18 14.03
N ASN A 253 0.32 5.79 15.01
CA ASN A 253 0.88 6.86 15.85
C ASN A 253 1.82 6.32 16.95
N THR A 254 2.91 5.66 16.55
CA THR A 254 3.93 5.14 17.46
C THR A 254 4.62 6.25 18.26
N TYR A 255 4.72 7.47 17.70
CA TYR A 255 5.35 8.60 18.36
C TYR A 255 4.61 9.10 19.60
N ALA A 256 3.32 8.76 19.77
CA ALA A 256 2.58 9.00 21.02
C ALA A 256 3.22 8.30 22.24
N PHE A 257 3.99 7.23 22.03
CA PHE A 257 4.65 6.44 23.07
C PHE A 257 6.14 6.77 23.24
N LYS A 258 6.64 7.86 22.63
CA LYS A 258 8.07 8.23 22.63
C LYS A 258 8.71 8.16 24.03
N ASP A 259 8.06 8.79 25.01
CA ASP A 259 8.57 8.94 26.38
C ASP A 259 8.00 7.88 27.37
N VAL A 260 7.47 6.75 26.87
CA VAL A 260 6.87 5.67 27.67
C VAL A 260 7.69 4.38 27.52
N ASP A 261 8.11 3.73 28.61
CA ASP A 261 8.87 2.46 28.53
C ASP A 261 8.00 1.27 28.09
N GLY A 262 8.43 0.57 27.03
CA GLY A 262 7.74 -0.59 26.47
C GLY A 262 8.31 -1.03 25.11
N TYR A 263 7.50 -1.74 24.31
CA TYR A 263 7.83 -2.13 22.92
C TYR A 263 6.55 -2.27 22.09
N PHE A 264 6.66 -2.32 20.76
CA PHE A 264 5.50 -2.54 19.88
C PHE A 264 5.38 -4.01 19.47
N ALA A 265 4.15 -4.49 19.30
CA ALA A 265 3.85 -5.82 18.75
C ALA A 265 2.54 -5.82 17.97
N LEU A 266 2.48 -6.58 16.89
CA LEU A 266 1.25 -6.89 16.18
C LEU A 266 0.38 -7.86 17.00
N ALA A 267 -0.93 -7.81 16.79
CA ALA A 267 -1.92 -8.59 17.51
C ALA A 267 -1.70 -10.11 17.46
N ASN A 268 -1.08 -10.63 16.39
CA ASN A 268 -0.69 -12.03 16.22
C ASN A 268 0.59 -12.42 16.98
N GLY A 269 0.99 -11.63 17.98
CA GLY A 269 2.13 -11.92 18.84
C GLY A 269 3.48 -11.58 18.21
N ASP A 270 3.52 -10.76 17.16
CA ASP A 270 4.76 -10.44 16.43
C ASP A 270 5.34 -9.05 16.78
N PRO A 271 6.46 -8.98 17.51
CA PRO A 271 7.18 -7.72 17.77
C PRO A 271 8.19 -7.35 16.67
N THR A 272 8.30 -8.16 15.60
CA THR A 272 9.30 -7.97 14.52
C THR A 272 8.72 -7.37 13.23
N GLY A 273 7.41 -7.46 13.03
CA GLY A 273 6.70 -7.03 11.82
C GLY A 273 6.75 -8.03 10.67
N TYR A 274 7.59 -9.08 10.73
CA TYR A 274 7.69 -10.08 9.67
C TYR A 274 6.40 -10.90 9.48
N GLY A 275 5.57 -10.97 10.53
CA GLY A 275 4.27 -11.63 10.56
C GLY A 275 3.11 -10.72 10.21
N TYR A 276 3.36 -9.52 9.67
CA TYR A 276 2.29 -8.69 9.12
C TYR A 276 1.66 -9.38 7.91
N HIS A 277 0.35 -9.31 7.88
CA HIS A 277 -0.51 -9.95 6.91
C HIS A 277 -1.74 -9.07 6.72
N GLY A 278 -2.55 -9.43 5.74
CA GLY A 278 -3.81 -8.76 5.52
C GLY A 278 -4.68 -9.56 4.60
N ASP A 279 -5.94 -9.23 4.70
CA ASP A 279 -7.03 -10.05 4.24
C ASP A 279 -7.94 -9.19 3.40
N PHE A 280 -8.48 -9.78 2.34
CA PHE A 280 -9.34 -9.09 1.40
C PHE A 280 -10.54 -9.96 1.03
N MET A 281 -11.72 -9.36 1.04
CA MET A 281 -12.93 -9.95 0.48
C MET A 281 -13.62 -8.95 -0.44
N GLN A 282 -13.71 -9.30 -1.72
CA GLN A 282 -14.30 -8.47 -2.77
C GLN A 282 -15.81 -8.33 -2.55
N ALA A 283 -16.30 -7.08 -2.50
CA ALA A 283 -17.72 -6.78 -2.51
C ALA A 283 -18.03 -5.40 -3.14
N TRP A 284 -17.33 -5.04 -4.21
CA TRP A 284 -17.80 -3.98 -5.10
C TRP A 284 -19.14 -4.37 -5.76
N ASP A 285 -19.94 -3.36 -6.09
CA ASP A 285 -21.08 -3.50 -7.00
C ASP A 285 -20.63 -4.08 -8.36
N GLU A 286 -21.50 -4.89 -8.97
CA GLU A 286 -21.17 -5.63 -10.19
C GLU A 286 -20.81 -4.68 -11.35
N GLY A 287 -19.65 -4.92 -11.98
CA GLY A 287 -19.14 -4.13 -13.10
C GLY A 287 -18.35 -2.87 -12.71
N VAL A 288 -18.68 -2.21 -11.59
CA VAL A 288 -18.10 -0.89 -11.22
C VAL A 288 -16.57 -0.93 -11.13
N LEU A 289 -15.99 -1.97 -10.51
CA LEU A 289 -14.54 -2.10 -10.41
C LEU A 289 -13.86 -2.29 -11.79
N GLN A 290 -14.51 -2.97 -12.73
CA GLN A 290 -13.96 -3.15 -14.08
C GLN A 290 -14.05 -1.83 -14.88
N GLU A 291 -15.16 -1.11 -14.77
CA GLU A 291 -15.33 0.22 -15.36
C GLU A 291 -14.29 1.20 -14.80
N ALA A 292 -13.98 1.12 -13.50
CA ALA A 292 -12.94 1.93 -12.85
C ALA A 292 -11.54 1.64 -13.41
N ILE A 293 -11.19 0.36 -13.59
CA ILE A 293 -9.92 -0.06 -14.22
C ILE A 293 -9.79 0.50 -15.64
N GLU A 294 -10.89 0.58 -16.39
CA GLU A 294 -10.90 1.01 -17.79
C GLU A 294 -10.94 2.54 -17.95
N THR A 295 -11.51 3.28 -16.99
CA THR A 295 -11.78 4.72 -17.13
C THR A 295 -10.96 5.60 -16.18
N CYS A 296 -10.74 5.17 -14.93
CA CYS A 296 -10.19 6.00 -13.87
C CYS A 296 -8.66 5.95 -13.84
N THR A 297 -8.08 6.58 -14.87
CA THR A 297 -6.68 6.42 -15.27
C THR A 297 -5.76 7.59 -14.86
N SER A 298 -6.14 8.37 -13.85
CA SER A 298 -5.36 9.52 -13.40
C SER A 298 -4.03 9.12 -12.76
N GLU A 299 -2.96 9.88 -13.04
CA GLU A 299 -1.65 9.74 -12.38
C GLU A 299 -1.64 10.36 -10.96
N THR A 300 -2.65 11.14 -10.58
CA THR A 300 -2.71 11.76 -9.24
C THR A 300 -3.10 10.76 -8.14
N GLY A 301 -3.79 9.69 -8.51
CA GLY A 301 -4.41 8.74 -7.58
C GLY A 301 -5.49 9.35 -6.68
N ILE A 302 -6.06 10.52 -7.01
CA ILE A 302 -7.15 11.16 -6.25
C ILE A 302 -8.49 10.50 -6.64
N VAL A 303 -9.20 9.94 -5.65
CA VAL A 303 -10.43 9.18 -5.88
C VAL A 303 -11.57 10.03 -6.47
N ASP A 304 -11.66 11.30 -6.09
CA ASP A 304 -12.65 12.27 -6.57
C ASP A 304 -12.50 12.64 -8.06
N GLU A 305 -11.38 12.27 -8.72
CA GLU A 305 -11.18 12.49 -10.17
C GLU A 305 -11.82 11.39 -11.04
N CYS A 306 -12.32 10.31 -10.42
CA CYS A 306 -12.98 9.20 -11.09
C CYS A 306 -14.50 9.45 -11.16
N GLU A 307 -15.01 9.89 -12.32
CA GLU A 307 -16.40 10.35 -12.49
C GLU A 307 -17.48 9.28 -12.23
N ILE A 308 -17.13 7.98 -12.24
CA ILE A 308 -18.07 6.89 -11.98
C ILE A 308 -18.26 6.57 -10.49
N PHE A 309 -17.45 7.15 -9.60
CA PHE A 309 -17.50 6.86 -8.16
C PHE A 309 -18.48 7.77 -7.43
N ASP A 310 -19.42 7.16 -6.71
CA ASP A 310 -20.27 7.85 -5.73
C ASP A 310 -19.46 8.09 -4.44
N ILE A 311 -18.87 9.28 -4.32
CA ILE A 311 -18.04 9.66 -3.18
C ILE A 311 -18.87 10.13 -1.98
N GLN A 312 -18.70 9.48 -0.84
CA GLN A 312 -19.24 9.93 0.45
C GLN A 312 -18.22 10.71 1.30
N THR A 313 -18.74 11.67 2.07
CA THR A 313 -17.97 12.50 3.00
C THR A 313 -17.23 11.68 4.06
N GLN A 314 -16.07 12.17 4.50
CA GLN A 314 -15.29 11.58 5.59
C GLN A 314 -16.12 11.32 6.86
N ASP A 315 -17.02 12.23 7.24
CA ASP A 315 -17.87 12.05 8.43
C ASP A 315 -18.77 10.81 8.34
N LYS A 316 -19.22 10.43 7.13
CA LYS A 316 -20.02 9.21 6.91
C LYS A 316 -19.17 7.95 6.97
N GLN A 317 -17.97 8.00 6.37
CA GLN A 317 -16.98 6.92 6.47
C GLN A 317 -16.66 6.58 7.94
N GLN A 318 -16.56 7.60 8.79
CA GLN A 318 -16.31 7.47 10.23
C GLN A 318 -17.53 7.05 11.06
N GLN A 319 -18.72 6.97 10.47
CA GLN A 319 -19.96 6.52 11.12
C GLN A 319 -20.35 5.09 10.77
N CYS A 320 -19.64 4.44 9.83
CA CYS A 320 -19.90 3.04 9.50
C CYS A 320 -19.22 2.14 10.52
N GLU A 321 -20.02 1.37 11.27
CA GLU A 321 -19.56 0.38 12.25
C GLU A 321 -20.34 -0.93 12.03
N PHE A 322 -19.69 -2.09 12.26
CA PHE A 322 -20.37 -3.39 12.24
C PHE A 322 -20.97 -3.77 13.59
N GLU A 323 -22.02 -4.60 13.60
CA GLU A 323 -22.60 -5.12 14.85
C GLU A 323 -21.62 -6.07 15.55
N MET A 324 -21.07 -5.65 16.69
CA MET A 324 -20.14 -6.47 17.47
C MET A 324 -20.78 -7.80 17.92
N PRO A 325 -20.27 -8.97 17.50
CA PRO A 325 -20.88 -10.25 17.82
C PRO A 325 -20.99 -10.52 19.32
N SER A 326 -22.05 -11.22 19.72
CA SER A 326 -22.39 -11.41 21.15
C SER A 326 -21.31 -12.11 21.99
N ALA A 327 -20.40 -12.86 21.36
CA ALA A 327 -19.23 -13.46 21.99
C ALA A 327 -18.12 -12.45 22.34
N LEU A 328 -18.06 -11.31 21.64
CA LEU A 328 -17.02 -10.28 21.73
C LEU A 328 -17.48 -8.98 22.38
N LYS A 329 -18.79 -8.75 22.55
CA LYS A 329 -19.38 -7.51 23.11
C LYS A 329 -18.88 -7.05 24.50
N HIS A 330 -18.08 -7.87 25.18
CA HIS A 330 -17.49 -7.59 26.50
C HIS A 330 -15.96 -7.66 26.50
N GLU A 331 -15.32 -7.96 25.36
CA GLU A 331 -13.87 -7.97 25.22
C GLU A 331 -13.38 -6.54 24.93
N ASN A 332 -12.47 -6.02 25.77
CA ASN A 332 -11.83 -4.73 25.51
C ASN A 332 -10.52 -4.95 24.77
N VAL A 333 -10.52 -4.70 23.46
CA VAL A 333 -9.35 -4.79 22.61
C VAL A 333 -8.49 -3.51 22.59
N PHE A 334 -8.98 -2.38 23.12
CA PHE A 334 -8.23 -1.11 23.05
C PHE A 334 -7.22 -0.94 24.18
N MET A 335 -7.51 -1.48 25.38
CA MET A 335 -6.60 -1.48 26.52
C MET A 335 -6.79 -2.77 27.33
N HIS A 336 -5.89 -3.73 27.14
CA HIS A 336 -6.00 -5.07 27.69
C HIS A 336 -4.94 -5.29 28.80
N PRO A 337 -5.34 -5.63 30.04
CA PRO A 337 -4.44 -5.60 31.20
C PRO A 337 -3.46 -6.80 31.28
N GLU A 338 -3.75 -7.91 30.59
CA GLU A 338 -3.03 -9.18 30.70
C GLU A 338 -2.40 -9.59 29.35
N GLY A 339 -1.57 -8.72 28.77
CA GLY A 339 -0.99 -8.92 27.44
C GLY A 339 -1.96 -8.63 26.30
N LEU A 340 -1.76 -9.27 25.14
CA LEU A 340 -2.62 -9.10 23.96
C LEU A 340 -4.01 -9.73 24.18
N PRO A 341 -5.09 -9.21 23.55
CA PRO A 341 -6.42 -9.83 23.60
C PRO A 341 -6.41 -11.29 23.10
N GLY A 342 -7.38 -12.08 23.57
CA GLY A 342 -7.40 -13.54 23.34
C GLY A 342 -6.30 -14.33 24.06
N GLY A 343 -5.38 -13.68 24.78
CA GLY A 343 -4.25 -14.35 25.44
C GLY A 343 -3.09 -14.67 24.49
N MET A 344 -3.03 -14.02 23.32
CA MET A 344 -1.98 -14.24 22.33
C MET A 344 -0.58 -13.99 22.92
N THR A 345 0.32 -14.96 22.78
CA THR A 345 1.68 -14.89 23.32
C THR A 345 2.63 -14.13 22.39
N ILE A 346 3.67 -13.50 22.96
CA ILE A 346 4.67 -12.74 22.20
C ILE A 346 5.79 -13.68 21.75
N GLU A 347 5.99 -13.82 20.43
CA GLU A 347 6.99 -14.69 19.82
C GLU A 347 8.01 -13.87 19.01
N TRP A 348 9.17 -13.61 19.60
CA TRP A 348 10.25 -12.80 19.01
C TRP A 348 11.00 -13.45 17.82
N GLY A 349 10.73 -14.72 17.51
CA GLY A 349 11.47 -15.46 16.48
C GLY A 349 12.92 -15.81 16.86
N PRO A 350 13.81 -16.07 15.89
CA PRO A 350 13.57 -16.08 14.43
C PRO A 350 12.90 -17.36 13.92
N ALA A 351 12.53 -18.28 14.81
CA ALA A 351 11.74 -19.45 14.46
C ALA A 351 10.35 -19.04 13.93
N TYR A 352 9.77 -19.85 13.05
CA TYR A 352 8.37 -19.75 12.66
C TYR A 352 7.50 -19.88 13.92
N ALA A 353 6.55 -18.96 14.10
CA ALA A 353 5.74 -18.89 15.30
C ALA A 353 4.83 -20.11 15.46
N MET A 354 4.43 -20.39 16.69
CA MET A 354 3.39 -21.38 16.99
C MET A 354 1.99 -20.75 17.04
N MET A 355 1.92 -19.43 17.24
CA MET A 355 0.72 -18.63 17.54
C MET A 355 -0.11 -19.25 18.67
N ASP A 356 0.58 -19.56 19.78
CA ASP A 356 -0.06 -20.09 20.98
C ASP A 356 -0.90 -19.00 21.65
N MET A 357 -2.23 -19.17 21.58
CA MET A 357 -3.16 -18.50 22.50
C MET A 357 -2.92 -19.10 23.88
N GLY A 358 -2.07 -18.42 24.64
CA GLY A 358 -1.55 -18.92 25.90
C GLY A 358 -2.68 -19.37 26.81
N SER A 359 -2.50 -20.53 27.44
CA SER A 359 -3.51 -21.24 28.24
C SER A 359 -4.17 -20.34 29.29
N GLY A 360 -5.22 -19.63 28.85
CA GLY A 360 -5.96 -18.66 29.63
C GLY A 360 -6.67 -19.38 30.76
N ASN A 361 -6.46 -18.89 31.98
CA ASN A 361 -6.87 -19.52 33.23
C ASN A 361 -8.40 -19.55 33.42
N SER A 362 -9.10 -20.33 32.60
CA SER A 362 -10.51 -20.63 32.72
C SER A 362 -10.71 -21.55 33.93
N GLY A 363 -10.98 -20.92 35.08
CA GLY A 363 -11.18 -21.61 36.35
C GLY A 363 -12.37 -22.57 36.32
N HIS A 364 -12.10 -23.85 36.03
CA HIS A 364 -12.96 -24.98 36.40
C HIS A 364 -12.09 -26.16 36.86
N SER A 365 -12.21 -26.52 38.13
CA SER A 365 -11.49 -27.66 38.71
C SER A 365 -12.07 -28.98 38.19
N GLY A 366 -11.38 -29.60 37.22
CA GLY A 366 -11.66 -30.94 36.74
C GLY A 366 -10.42 -31.82 36.80
N HIS A 367 -10.27 -32.62 37.87
CA HIS A 367 -9.25 -33.67 37.90
C HIS A 367 -9.49 -34.68 36.78
N HIS A 368 -8.54 -34.85 35.87
CA HIS A 368 -8.27 -36.16 35.28
C HIS A 368 -6.78 -36.33 34.94
N SER A 369 -6.13 -37.22 35.69
CA SER A 369 -4.76 -37.65 35.44
C SER A 369 -4.69 -38.61 34.25
N GLY A 370 -3.90 -38.27 33.24
CA GLY A 370 -3.62 -39.14 32.09
C GLY A 370 -2.14 -39.09 31.70
N HIS A 371 -1.34 -40.05 32.19
CA HIS A 371 -0.01 -40.32 31.62
C HIS A 371 -0.15 -40.85 30.20
N HIS A 372 0.59 -40.32 29.24
CA HIS A 372 1.03 -41.12 28.09
C HIS A 372 2.46 -40.77 27.66
N SER A 373 3.29 -41.80 27.60
CA SER A 373 4.72 -41.73 27.32
C SER A 373 5.02 -41.81 25.83
N SER A 374 6.04 -41.09 25.37
CA SER A 374 6.63 -41.29 24.03
C SER A 374 7.28 -42.69 23.91
N PRO A 375 7.27 -43.29 22.71
CA PRO A 375 8.25 -44.30 22.32
C PRO A 375 9.07 -43.86 21.11
N THR A 376 10.40 -43.79 21.30
CA THR A 376 11.38 -43.70 20.20
C THR A 376 11.66 -45.11 19.66
N THR A 377 11.71 -45.30 18.33
CA THR A 377 12.35 -46.50 17.74
C THR A 377 12.93 -46.20 16.35
N THR A 378 14.07 -46.82 16.03
CA THR A 378 14.98 -46.44 14.94
C THR A 378 15.01 -47.43 13.77
N ALA A 379 14.98 -46.90 12.53
CA ALA A 379 15.61 -47.42 11.31
C ALA A 379 15.14 -48.80 10.75
N PRO A 380 15.45 -49.18 9.48
CA PRO A 380 16.28 -48.51 8.46
C PRO A 380 15.56 -48.18 7.13
N GLY A 381 16.25 -47.43 6.25
CA GLY A 381 15.69 -46.93 4.99
C GLY A 381 15.87 -47.81 3.75
N LEU A 382 15.12 -47.48 2.71
CA LEU A 382 15.26 -47.96 1.33
C LEU A 382 15.08 -46.78 0.37
N ILE A 383 15.93 -46.70 -0.66
CA ILE A 383 15.97 -45.60 -1.65
C ILE A 383 15.14 -46.00 -2.87
N PRO A 384 14.18 -45.16 -3.34
CA PRO A 384 13.61 -45.28 -4.68
C PRO A 384 14.48 -44.53 -5.68
N THR A 385 15.03 -45.24 -6.67
CA THR A 385 15.69 -44.64 -7.83
C THR A 385 14.65 -44.12 -8.82
N LEU A 386 14.66 -42.82 -9.12
CA LEU A 386 13.82 -42.22 -10.16
C LEU A 386 14.49 -42.35 -11.55
N SER A 387 13.81 -43.05 -12.46
CA SER A 387 14.17 -43.19 -13.87
C SER A 387 13.57 -42.06 -14.71
N LEU A 388 14.38 -41.36 -15.50
CA LEU A 388 13.90 -40.34 -16.44
C LEU A 388 13.16 -40.98 -17.65
N PRO A 389 12.00 -40.44 -18.08
CA PRO A 389 11.48 -40.68 -19.42
C PRO A 389 12.21 -39.84 -20.48
N ALA A 390 12.23 -40.34 -21.72
CA ALA A 390 13.03 -39.77 -22.81
C ALA A 390 12.33 -38.61 -23.55
N ILE A 391 13.15 -37.69 -24.07
CA ILE A 391 12.74 -36.56 -24.92
C ILE A 391 12.41 -37.07 -26.34
N PRO A 392 11.24 -36.74 -26.92
CA PRO A 392 11.00 -36.92 -28.35
C PRO A 392 11.62 -35.75 -29.15
N THR A 393 12.50 -36.07 -30.10
CA THR A 393 12.96 -35.13 -31.14
C THR A 393 11.92 -35.00 -32.24
N LEU A 394 11.74 -33.78 -32.77
CA LEU A 394 10.95 -33.52 -33.98
C LEU A 394 11.72 -32.60 -34.94
N SER A 395 11.57 -32.89 -36.23
CA SER A 395 12.47 -32.42 -37.29
C SER A 395 12.03 -31.09 -37.92
N LEU A 396 13.00 -30.30 -38.36
CA LEU A 396 12.75 -29.26 -39.36
C LEU A 396 12.34 -29.88 -40.71
N GLY A 397 11.48 -29.16 -41.43
CA GLY A 397 11.19 -29.31 -42.86
C GLY A 397 10.59 -27.98 -43.36
N GLY A 398 11.21 -27.34 -44.35
CA GLY A 398 10.90 -25.94 -44.71
C GLY A 398 10.25 -25.75 -46.09
N GLY A 399 9.79 -24.52 -46.37
CA GLY A 399 9.36 -24.07 -47.71
C GLY A 399 8.48 -22.79 -47.77
N ILE A 400 9.10 -21.62 -48.04
CA ILE A 400 8.94 -20.79 -49.26
C ILE A 400 7.51 -20.70 -49.89
N SER A 401 6.87 -19.53 -50.18
CA SER A 401 7.28 -18.11 -50.06
C SER A 401 6.13 -17.08 -50.33
N ILE A 402 6.29 -15.85 -49.80
CA ILE A 402 6.01 -14.50 -50.39
C ILE A 402 4.57 -14.12 -50.89
N ASP A 403 3.92 -13.24 -50.12
CA ASP A 403 3.42 -11.85 -50.42
C ASP A 403 2.82 -11.44 -51.79
N THR A 404 1.73 -10.64 -51.79
CA THR A 404 1.66 -9.23 -52.31
C THR A 404 0.23 -8.64 -52.51
N GLY A 405 -0.03 -7.49 -51.87
CA GLY A 405 -0.50 -6.22 -52.47
C GLY A 405 -1.91 -6.04 -53.08
N ASN A 406 -2.77 -5.23 -52.42
CA ASN A 406 -3.17 -3.84 -52.83
C ASN A 406 -4.33 -3.34 -51.94
N LEU A 407 -4.35 -2.13 -51.36
CA LEU A 407 -4.20 -0.73 -51.84
C LEU A 407 -5.46 -0.07 -52.44
N LEU A 408 -6.00 0.86 -51.64
CA LEU A 408 -6.46 2.24 -51.96
C LEU A 408 -7.85 2.57 -52.57
N ASP A 409 -8.27 3.75 -52.10
CA ASP A 409 -9.17 4.78 -52.66
C ASP A 409 -10.68 4.54 -52.79
N ASN A 410 -11.47 5.36 -52.10
CA ASN A 410 -11.60 6.77 -52.52
C ASN A 410 -12.05 7.72 -51.39
N LEU A 411 -11.34 8.85 -51.26
CA LEU A 411 -11.88 10.07 -50.65
C LEU A 411 -12.79 10.80 -51.65
N HIS A 412 -13.88 11.40 -51.16
CA HIS A 412 -14.47 12.57 -51.81
C HIS A 412 -14.98 13.56 -50.75
N ALA A 413 -14.44 14.77 -50.78
CA ALA A 413 -14.92 15.91 -50.01
C ALA A 413 -15.76 16.85 -50.91
N VAL A 414 -16.60 17.70 -50.28
CA VAL A 414 -16.54 19.19 -50.37
C VAL A 414 -17.89 19.85 -49.98
N ASN A 415 -17.85 20.55 -48.84
CA ASN A 415 -18.46 21.85 -48.44
C ASN A 415 -19.96 22.23 -48.54
N THR A 416 -20.25 23.23 -47.68
CA THR A 416 -21.35 24.23 -47.60
C THR A 416 -22.55 23.83 -46.73
N ALA A 417 -23.14 24.69 -45.89
CA ALA A 417 -22.92 26.11 -45.59
C ALA A 417 -23.12 26.45 -44.08
N ALA A 418 -23.12 27.74 -43.72
CA ALA A 418 -22.94 28.26 -42.35
C ALA A 418 -24.22 28.78 -41.64
N ASP A 419 -23.99 29.24 -40.39
CA ASP A 419 -24.77 30.16 -39.54
C ASP A 419 -26.13 29.76 -38.95
N THR A 420 -26.25 29.88 -37.62
CA THR A 420 -26.98 30.97 -36.95
C THR A 420 -26.73 30.96 -35.44
N GLU A 421 -26.37 32.11 -34.86
CA GLU A 421 -26.26 32.31 -33.40
C GLU A 421 -27.64 32.40 -32.71
N THR A 422 -27.74 32.01 -31.44
CA THR A 422 -28.68 32.70 -30.52
C THR A 422 -28.13 32.72 -29.09
N THR A 423 -28.11 33.90 -28.49
CA THR A 423 -27.68 34.18 -27.11
C THR A 423 -28.87 34.09 -26.14
N THR A 424 -28.64 33.67 -24.89
CA THR A 424 -29.51 34.04 -23.76
C THR A 424 -28.75 34.02 -22.43
N ALA A 425 -29.21 34.83 -21.47
CA ALA A 425 -28.39 35.34 -20.37
C ALA A 425 -28.52 34.61 -19.03
N ALA A 426 -27.53 34.81 -18.16
CA ALA A 426 -27.54 34.39 -16.76
C ALA A 426 -28.45 35.26 -15.87
N PRO A 427 -28.95 34.73 -14.74
CA PRO A 427 -29.50 35.51 -13.64
C PRO A 427 -28.49 35.73 -12.50
N THR A 428 -28.60 36.88 -11.83
CA THR A 428 -27.70 37.36 -10.76
C THR A 428 -28.07 36.81 -9.38
N THR A 429 -27.07 36.77 -8.49
CA THR A 429 -27.12 36.32 -7.09
C THR A 429 -27.96 37.21 -6.15
N THR A 430 -28.43 36.61 -5.06
CA THR A 430 -28.78 37.31 -3.81
C THR A 430 -28.11 36.58 -2.64
N PHE A 431 -27.27 37.29 -1.88
CA PHE A 431 -26.59 36.75 -0.70
C PHE A 431 -27.25 37.27 0.59
N THR A 432 -27.62 36.35 1.47
CA THR A 432 -27.89 36.62 2.89
C THR A 432 -26.67 36.26 3.73
N SER A 433 -26.25 37.18 4.60
CA SER A 433 -25.09 36.99 5.47
C SER A 433 -25.41 36.15 6.70
N THR A 434 -24.74 35.01 6.82
CA THR A 434 -24.65 34.22 8.06
C THR A 434 -23.19 33.89 8.33
N SER A 435 -22.78 34.00 9.59
CA SER A 435 -21.39 33.90 10.03
C SER A 435 -20.83 32.48 9.92
N THR A 436 -19.82 32.29 9.07
CA THR A 436 -19.11 31.02 8.88
C THR A 436 -18.14 30.74 10.04
N PRO A 437 -18.03 29.49 10.54
CA PRO A 437 -16.88 29.08 11.34
C PRO A 437 -15.60 29.07 10.50
N SER A 438 -14.44 29.28 11.14
CA SER A 438 -13.13 29.30 10.47
C SER A 438 -12.81 27.92 9.86
N PRO A 439 -12.37 27.83 8.60
CA PRO A 439 -11.91 26.56 8.03
C PRO A 439 -10.59 26.13 8.66
N THR A 440 -10.47 24.84 8.95
CA THR A 440 -9.20 24.13 9.18
C THR A 440 -8.43 24.07 7.86
N PRO A 441 -7.10 24.26 7.83
CA PRO A 441 -6.35 24.19 6.58
C PRO A 441 -6.38 22.78 5.97
N THR A 442 -6.92 22.67 4.77
CA THR A 442 -6.85 21.44 3.96
C THR A 442 -5.41 21.21 3.50
N PRO A 443 -4.82 20.01 3.65
CA PRO A 443 -3.51 19.71 3.09
C PRO A 443 -3.57 19.77 1.56
N VAL A 444 -2.51 20.31 0.94
CA VAL A 444 -2.35 20.28 -0.52
C VAL A 444 -1.27 19.26 -0.85
N THR A 445 -1.63 18.24 -1.62
CA THR A 445 -0.67 17.24 -2.12
C THR A 445 0.08 17.83 -3.31
N SER A 446 1.40 17.89 -3.21
CA SER A 446 2.29 18.34 -4.28
C SER A 446 3.17 17.19 -4.75
N THR A 447 2.90 16.70 -5.97
CA THR A 447 3.77 15.75 -6.68
C THR A 447 5.06 16.47 -7.06
N ILE A 448 6.19 16.04 -6.51
CA ILE A 448 7.50 16.54 -6.91
C ILE A 448 8.13 15.49 -7.83
N ILE A 449 8.35 15.90 -9.08
CA ILE A 449 9.02 15.11 -10.10
C ILE A 449 10.48 15.54 -10.11
N ASP A 450 11.28 14.97 -9.19
CA ASP A 450 12.71 15.26 -9.11
C ASP A 450 13.50 14.27 -9.99
N PRO A 451 14.28 14.75 -10.98
CA PRO A 451 15.12 13.89 -11.80
C PRO A 451 16.39 13.49 -11.02
N ILE A 452 16.34 12.34 -10.35
CA ILE A 452 17.49 11.77 -9.65
C ILE A 452 18.50 11.29 -10.70
N THR A 453 19.71 11.83 -10.66
CA THR A 453 20.79 11.47 -11.58
C THR A 453 21.76 10.54 -10.87
N GLU A 454 21.61 9.24 -11.11
CA GLU A 454 22.50 8.21 -10.57
C GLU A 454 23.73 8.02 -11.46
N GLU A 455 24.93 8.00 -10.88
CA GLU A 455 26.16 7.60 -11.58
C GLU A 455 26.56 6.18 -11.18
N ILE A 456 26.31 5.21 -12.07
CA ILE A 456 26.74 3.83 -11.91
C ILE A 456 28.20 3.72 -12.35
N VAL A 457 29.12 3.65 -11.38
CA VAL A 457 30.56 3.54 -11.62
C VAL A 457 30.99 2.07 -11.67
N TYR A 458 31.30 1.57 -12.87
CA TYR A 458 31.80 0.20 -13.04
C TYR A 458 33.28 0.13 -12.67
N LEU A 459 33.60 -0.67 -11.65
CA LEU A 459 34.97 -0.89 -11.16
C LEU A 459 35.47 -2.28 -11.57
N GLN A 460 36.66 -2.34 -12.18
CA GLN A 460 37.41 -3.57 -12.40
C GLN A 460 38.51 -3.69 -11.35
N ARG A 461 38.67 -4.89 -10.78
CA ARG A 461 39.82 -5.30 -9.97
C ARG A 461 40.44 -6.54 -10.58
N ASP A 462 41.76 -6.51 -10.76
CA ASP A 462 42.52 -7.67 -11.19
C ASP A 462 42.84 -8.54 -9.96
N ILE A 463 42.42 -9.81 -9.97
CA ILE A 463 42.72 -10.79 -8.91
C ILE A 463 43.76 -11.77 -9.45
N VAL A 464 44.93 -11.83 -8.81
CA VAL A 464 46.04 -12.71 -9.20
C VAL A 464 46.13 -13.86 -8.22
N VAL A 465 45.79 -15.06 -8.69
CA VAL A 465 45.97 -16.31 -7.93
C VAL A 465 47.29 -16.94 -8.35
N LEU A 466 48.26 -16.99 -7.45
CA LEU A 466 49.51 -17.71 -7.62
C LEU A 466 49.28 -19.19 -7.30
N VAL A 467 49.61 -20.07 -8.24
CA VAL A 467 49.49 -21.54 -8.10
C VAL A 467 50.85 -22.23 -8.12
N ASP A 468 50.92 -23.44 -7.56
CA ASP A 468 52.10 -24.30 -7.62
C ASP A 468 52.23 -25.05 -8.96
N GLY A 469 53.29 -25.85 -9.09
CA GLY A 469 53.54 -26.67 -10.28
C GLY A 469 52.55 -27.83 -10.50
N GLN A 470 51.57 -28.01 -9.62
CA GLN A 470 50.45 -28.94 -9.76
C GLN A 470 49.09 -28.22 -9.94
N GLY A 471 49.08 -26.88 -9.95
CA GLY A 471 47.88 -26.06 -10.10
C GLY A 471 47.18 -25.69 -8.78
N THR A 472 47.77 -26.00 -7.63
CA THR A 472 47.18 -25.70 -6.31
C THR A 472 47.42 -24.22 -5.95
N PRO A 473 46.39 -23.44 -5.54
CA PRO A 473 46.58 -22.06 -5.09
C PRO A 473 47.52 -21.95 -3.88
N ILE A 474 48.62 -21.21 -4.03
CA ILE A 474 49.58 -20.86 -2.97
C ILE A 474 49.17 -19.55 -2.29
N SER A 475 48.77 -18.55 -3.06
CA SER A 475 48.32 -17.26 -2.52
C SER A 475 47.45 -16.49 -3.53
N THR A 476 46.65 -15.56 -3.03
CA THR A 476 45.86 -14.64 -3.86
C THR A 476 46.20 -13.20 -3.49
N SER A 477 46.46 -12.36 -4.48
CA SER A 477 46.57 -10.91 -4.30
C SER A 477 45.51 -10.20 -5.14
N THR A 478 45.04 -9.06 -4.65
CA THR A 478 44.03 -8.23 -5.32
C THR A 478 44.65 -6.87 -5.65
N GLY A 479 44.60 -6.48 -6.91
CA GLY A 479 45.02 -5.17 -7.37
C GLY A 479 44.03 -4.06 -6.99
N SER A 480 44.48 -2.81 -7.11
CA SER A 480 43.63 -1.63 -6.93
C SER A 480 42.43 -1.65 -7.88
N ALA A 481 41.27 -1.14 -7.43
CA ALA A 481 40.16 -0.87 -8.34
C ALA A 481 40.55 0.21 -9.34
N ARG A 482 40.18 0.01 -10.61
CA ARG A 482 40.12 1.06 -11.63
C ARG A 482 38.69 1.17 -12.15
N THR A 483 38.21 2.39 -12.34
CA THR A 483 36.97 2.64 -13.07
C THR A 483 37.18 2.26 -14.54
N VAL A 484 36.29 1.43 -15.09
CA VAL A 484 36.32 1.03 -16.51
C VAL A 484 35.35 1.86 -17.34
N SER A 485 34.23 2.24 -16.74
CA SER A 485 33.22 3.14 -17.28
C SER A 485 32.38 3.70 -16.13
N SER A 486 31.70 4.83 -16.37
CA SER A 486 30.49 5.16 -15.63
C SER A 486 29.32 5.31 -16.60
N ALA A 487 28.12 5.00 -16.12
CA ALA A 487 26.87 5.24 -16.82
C ALA A 487 26.01 6.13 -15.94
N THR A 488 25.55 7.25 -16.50
CA THR A 488 24.65 8.18 -15.82
C THR A 488 23.22 7.86 -16.23
N THR A 489 22.38 7.48 -15.27
CA THR A 489 20.95 7.23 -15.49
C THR A 489 20.16 8.29 -14.75
N THR A 490 19.32 9.03 -15.46
CA THR A 490 18.35 9.92 -14.83
C THR A 490 17.07 9.13 -14.61
N VAL A 491 16.77 8.79 -13.37
CA VAL A 491 15.52 8.16 -12.96
C VAL A 491 14.56 9.26 -12.53
N THR A 492 13.32 9.18 -13.02
CA THR A 492 12.24 10.08 -12.58
C THR A 492 11.50 9.40 -11.45
N GLU A 493 11.80 9.76 -10.21
CA GLU A 493 11.09 9.23 -9.04
C GLU A 493 9.90 10.15 -8.71
N THR A 494 8.72 9.58 -8.54
CA THR A 494 7.51 10.33 -8.22
C THR A 494 7.33 10.39 -6.71
N SER A 495 7.81 11.46 -6.09
CA SER A 495 7.66 11.66 -4.65
C SER A 495 6.39 12.44 -4.34
N THR A 496 5.52 11.85 -3.51
CA THR A 496 4.31 12.51 -3.02
C THR A 496 4.61 13.22 -1.71
N SER A 497 4.69 14.56 -1.75
CA SER A 497 4.89 15.38 -0.56
C SER A 497 3.56 15.99 -0.08
N VAL A 498 3.28 15.88 1.23
CA VAL A 498 2.19 16.61 1.88
C VAL A 498 2.80 17.85 2.52
N SER A 499 2.53 19.03 1.95
CA SER A 499 3.09 20.28 2.45
C SER A 499 2.05 21.10 3.21
N TYR A 500 2.40 21.51 4.44
CA TYR A 500 1.56 22.39 5.27
C TYR A 500 1.91 23.85 4.99
N VAL A 501 0.96 24.61 4.45
CA VAL A 501 1.11 26.07 4.31
C VAL A 501 1.00 26.71 5.70
N LYS A 502 2.09 27.32 6.19
CA LYS A 502 2.03 28.15 7.40
C LYS A 502 1.08 29.32 7.19
N LYS A 503 0.30 29.64 8.22
CA LYS A 503 -0.76 30.65 8.22
C LYS A 503 -0.33 32.06 7.79
N ASP A 504 0.98 32.36 7.84
CA ASP A 504 1.53 33.71 7.75
C ASP A 504 2.05 34.10 6.34
N THR A 505 1.79 33.31 5.29
CA THR A 505 2.20 33.62 3.90
C THR A 505 1.06 34.00 2.94
N VAL A 506 -0.10 34.42 3.47
CA VAL A 506 -1.11 35.16 2.68
C VAL A 506 -0.92 36.66 2.93
N PRO A 507 -0.63 37.48 1.91
CA PRO A 507 -0.61 38.93 2.07
C PRO A 507 -2.01 39.43 2.48
N GLU A 508 -2.10 40.33 3.46
CA GLU A 508 -3.37 40.98 3.79
C GLU A 508 -3.96 41.68 2.54
N PRO A 509 -5.29 41.66 2.36
CA PRO A 509 -5.91 42.30 1.21
C PRO A 509 -5.62 43.80 1.23
N VAL A 510 -5.07 44.31 0.12
CA VAL A 510 -4.74 45.72 -0.06
C VAL A 510 -5.99 46.58 0.12
N GLU A 511 -5.97 47.45 1.13
CA GLU A 511 -7.06 48.38 1.43
C GLU A 511 -7.21 49.39 0.27
N GLU A 512 -8.44 49.63 -0.21
CA GLU A 512 -8.68 50.55 -1.33
C GLU A 512 -8.23 51.98 -1.01
N GLU A 513 -7.32 52.52 -1.83
CA GLU A 513 -6.74 53.85 -1.66
C GLU A 513 -7.77 54.98 -1.89
N LYS A 514 -8.53 55.31 -0.85
CA LYS A 514 -9.48 56.44 -0.88
C LYS A 514 -8.73 57.78 -0.90
N HIS A 515 -8.65 58.37 -2.10
CA HIS A 515 -8.12 59.71 -2.35
C HIS A 515 -8.55 60.76 -1.30
N SER A 516 -7.63 61.15 -0.42
CA SER A 516 -7.85 62.29 0.47
C SER A 516 -7.71 63.60 -0.32
N ARG A 517 -8.82 64.34 -0.50
CA ARG A 517 -8.79 65.74 -0.91
C ARG A 517 -8.82 66.62 0.34
N HIS A 518 -7.82 67.49 0.50
CA HIS A 518 -7.81 68.49 1.56
C HIS A 518 -9.03 69.44 1.47
N ALA A 519 -9.76 69.59 2.58
CA ALA A 519 -10.59 70.76 2.84
C ALA A 519 -10.58 71.10 4.35
N ARG A 520 -10.66 72.40 4.64
CA ARG A 520 -10.40 72.99 5.97
C ARG A 520 -11.61 72.91 6.91
N ARG A 521 -11.32 72.73 8.20
CA ARG A 521 -11.74 73.57 9.36
C ARG A 521 -13.18 74.12 9.37
N HIS A 522 -13.96 73.83 10.42
CA HIS A 522 -14.49 74.85 11.36
C HIS A 522 -15.22 74.22 12.56
N LEU A 523 -15.27 74.93 13.69
CA LEU A 523 -15.93 74.54 14.94
C LEU A 523 -17.44 74.85 14.91
N HIS A 524 -18.26 74.16 15.73
CA HIS A 524 -19.03 74.77 16.83
C HIS A 524 -19.86 73.76 17.68
N HIS A 525 -19.87 73.97 19.01
CA HIS A 525 -20.93 73.78 20.03
C HIS A 525 -22.24 73.01 19.67
N ARG A 526 -22.92 72.20 20.52
CA ARG A 526 -23.20 72.32 21.99
C ARG A 526 -24.16 71.18 22.46
N HIS A 527 -24.14 70.83 23.75
CA HIS A 527 -25.19 70.12 24.55
C HIS A 527 -25.62 68.69 24.14
N GLY A 528 -26.03 67.78 25.04
CA GLY A 528 -26.11 67.81 26.52
C GLY A 528 -26.94 66.64 27.09
N HIS A 529 -26.79 66.37 28.41
CA HIS A 529 -27.48 65.35 29.25
C HIS A 529 -27.05 63.88 29.03
N THR A 530 -26.61 63.04 30.00
CA THR A 530 -26.69 62.87 31.49
C THR A 530 -27.84 62.00 32.03
N HIS A 531 -27.53 61.26 33.12
CA HIS A 531 -28.33 60.27 33.88
C HIS A 531 -28.34 58.86 33.25
N ASN A 532 -27.64 57.82 33.74
CA ASN A 532 -26.93 57.50 35.00
C ASN A 532 -27.77 57.01 36.19
N ASN A 533 -27.28 55.93 36.82
CA ASN A 533 -27.76 55.19 38.01
C ASN A 533 -29.01 54.30 37.79
N ILE A 534 -29.15 53.13 38.43
CA ILE A 534 -28.44 52.59 39.63
C ILE A 534 -27.67 51.32 39.29
#